data_AF-A0A6G2JZA2-F1
#
_entry.id   AF-A0A6G2JZA2-F1
#
_cell.length_a   1.000
_cell.length_b   1.000
_cell.length_c   1.000
_cell.angle_alpha   90.00
_cell.angle_beta   90.00
_cell.angle_gamma   90.00
#
_symmetry.space_group_name_H-M   'P 1'
#
loop_
_entity.id
_entity.type
_entity.pdbx_description
1 polymer ?
#
loop_
_entity_poly.entity_id
_entity_poly.type
_entity_poly.pdbx_seq_one_letter_code
_entity_poly.pdbx_strand_id
1 'polypeptide(L)'
;MSQTPPAPPAEEAAPTLEGPDGPLSAHAQDAVHEHPSDRQYVKIALILGVLTALEVFTYFESVHNLGDAALYVILIVLMVLKFVYVVAWFMHLKFDSVLFKRIFTAGVVLALGVYLVMLTAFRIWGV
;
A
#
# COMPACT_ATOMS: atom_id res chain seq x y z
N MET A 1 35.83 76.46 -15.99
CA MET A 1 35.02 75.29 -16.41
C MET A 1 34.74 74.45 -15.19
N SER A 2 33.47 74.35 -14.74
CA SER A 2 32.91 73.32 -13.81
C SER A 2 31.62 73.89 -13.19
N GLN A 3 30.48 73.76 -13.88
CA GLN A 3 29.43 72.75 -13.63
C GLN A 3 28.80 72.90 -12.22
N THR A 4 27.56 73.37 -12.17
CA THR A 4 26.69 73.37 -10.98
C THR A 4 26.25 71.94 -10.65
N PRO A 5 26.49 71.42 -9.43
CA PRO A 5 25.93 70.13 -9.02
C PRO A 5 24.48 70.23 -8.49
N PRO A 6 23.66 69.21 -8.77
CA PRO A 6 22.18 69.20 -8.71
C PRO A 6 21.56 68.95 -7.33
N ALA A 7 20.25 69.23 -7.24
CA ALA A 7 19.40 69.03 -6.07
C ALA A 7 19.53 67.65 -5.41
N PRO A 8 19.40 67.55 -4.07
CA PRO A 8 19.59 66.30 -3.33
C PRO A 8 18.53 65.25 -3.73
N PRO A 9 18.93 64.04 -4.16
CA PRO A 9 17.97 62.98 -4.42
C PRO A 9 17.74 62.14 -3.15
N ALA A 10 16.45 61.98 -2.84
CA ALA A 10 15.88 60.84 -2.12
C ALA A 10 16.34 60.63 -0.66
N GLU A 11 15.95 61.55 0.23
CA GLU A 11 15.70 61.24 1.64
C GLU A 11 14.28 60.66 1.85
N GLU A 12 13.80 59.80 0.94
CA GLU A 12 12.49 59.18 1.07
C GLU A 12 12.42 57.86 0.30
N ALA A 13 13.30 56.92 0.65
CA ALA A 13 13.09 55.51 0.33
C ALA A 13 12.32 54.86 1.50
N ALA A 14 11.13 55.37 1.79
CA ALA A 14 10.13 54.60 2.52
C ALA A 14 9.50 53.62 1.52
N PRO A 15 9.40 52.31 1.82
CA PRO A 15 8.67 51.40 0.97
C PRO A 15 7.19 51.83 0.99
N THR A 16 6.74 52.34 -0.16
CA THR A 16 5.38 52.75 -0.44
C THR A 16 4.43 51.58 -0.19
N LEU A 17 3.60 51.71 0.85
CA LEU A 17 2.48 50.82 1.14
C LEU A 17 1.24 51.21 0.32
N GLU A 18 1.26 50.95 -0.99
CA GLU A 18 0.06 50.91 -1.86
C GLU A 18 0.21 49.71 -2.82
N GLY A 19 -0.79 48.85 -3.07
CA GLY A 19 -2.22 49.10 -2.96
C GLY A 19 -3.11 47.88 -2.61
N PRO A 20 -4.39 48.13 -2.35
CA PRO A 20 -5.40 47.17 -1.89
C PRO A 20 -6.16 46.46 -3.03
N ASP A 21 -5.48 45.98 -4.08
CA ASP A 21 -6.18 45.44 -5.24
C ASP A 21 -5.27 44.61 -6.16
N GLY A 22 -5.06 43.36 -5.76
CA GLY A 22 -4.72 42.28 -6.68
C GLY A 22 -5.54 41.06 -6.31
N PRO A 23 -6.48 40.59 -7.15
CA PRO A 23 -7.17 39.34 -6.89
C PRO A 23 -6.19 38.18 -7.04
N LEU A 24 -5.45 37.86 -5.97
CA LEU A 24 -4.88 36.52 -5.77
C LEU A 24 -6.01 35.56 -5.39
N SER A 25 -6.91 35.35 -6.33
CA SER A 25 -7.82 34.21 -6.37
C SER A 25 -7.70 33.58 -7.76
N ALA A 26 -6.58 32.90 -7.98
CA ALA A 26 -6.39 32.01 -9.13
C ALA A 26 -5.29 30.97 -8.85
N HIS A 27 -5.30 30.36 -7.66
CA HIS A 27 -4.81 28.98 -7.53
C HIS A 27 -5.99 28.03 -7.76
N ALA A 28 -6.60 28.17 -8.94
CA ALA A 28 -7.35 27.10 -9.58
C ALA A 28 -6.33 26.23 -10.31
N GLN A 29 -5.66 25.37 -9.55
CA GLN A 29 -5.22 24.09 -10.07
C GLN A 29 -5.78 23.06 -9.12
N ASP A 30 -6.97 22.59 -9.48
CA ASP A 30 -7.47 21.27 -9.16
C ASP A 30 -6.39 20.23 -9.51
N ALA A 31 -5.38 20.12 -8.66
CA ALA A 31 -4.61 18.90 -8.53
C ALA A 31 -5.53 17.92 -7.80
N VAL A 32 -6.53 17.42 -8.53
CA VAL A 32 -7.17 16.15 -8.22
C VAL A 32 -6.04 15.14 -8.31
N HIS A 33 -5.34 14.96 -7.20
CA HIS A 33 -4.57 13.76 -6.96
C HIS A 33 -5.57 12.63 -7.09
N GLU A 34 -5.58 12.00 -8.26
CA GLU A 34 -6.29 10.78 -8.54
C GLU A 34 -5.60 9.67 -7.74
N HIS A 35 -5.83 9.71 -6.43
CA HIS A 35 -5.44 8.66 -5.52
C HIS A 35 -6.26 7.43 -5.93
N PRO A 36 -5.62 6.28 -6.20
CA PRO A 36 -6.32 5.07 -6.62
C PRO A 36 -7.48 4.80 -5.65
N SER A 37 -8.71 4.76 -6.17
CA SER A 37 -9.92 4.97 -5.36
C SER A 37 -9.94 4.04 -4.15
N ASP A 38 -9.98 4.60 -2.94
CA ASP A 38 -10.08 3.87 -1.66
C ASP A 38 -11.18 2.81 -1.67
N ARG A 39 -12.22 3.05 -2.47
CA ARG A 39 -13.36 2.14 -2.72
C ARG A 39 -12.93 0.77 -3.22
N GLN A 40 -11.81 0.65 -3.93
CA GLN A 40 -11.32 -0.63 -4.43
C GLN A 40 -10.71 -1.46 -3.30
N TYR A 41 -9.90 -0.86 -2.43
CA TYR A 41 -9.37 -1.51 -1.23
C TYR A 41 -10.48 -1.95 -0.28
N VAL A 42 -11.51 -1.13 -0.09
CA VAL A 42 -12.68 -1.50 0.74
C VAL A 42 -13.41 -2.72 0.18
N LYS A 43 -13.59 -2.82 -1.15
CA LYS A 43 -14.20 -4.01 -1.77
C LYS A 43 -13.36 -5.27 -1.51
N ILE A 44 -12.04 -5.17 -1.61
CA ILE A 44 -11.14 -6.31 -1.40
C ILE A 44 -11.09 -6.69 0.08
N ALA A 45 -11.10 -5.71 0.99
CA ALA A 45 -11.23 -5.92 2.43
C ALA A 45 -12.50 -6.71 2.76
N LEU A 46 -13.62 -6.34 2.13
CA LEU A 46 -14.89 -7.03 2.31
C LEU A 46 -14.82 -8.49 1.83
N ILE A 47 -14.25 -8.74 0.65
CA ILE A 47 -14.05 -10.09 0.11
C ILE A 47 -13.18 -10.93 1.06
N LEU A 48 -12.06 -10.37 1.53
CA LEU A 48 -11.20 -11.03 2.52
C LEU A 48 -11.94 -11.30 3.82
N GLY A 49 -12.74 -10.34 4.30
CA GLY A 49 -13.57 -10.50 5.48
C GLY A 49 -14.56 -11.67 5.34
N VAL A 50 -15.20 -11.79 4.18
CA VAL A 50 -16.09 -12.93 3.87
C VAL A 50 -15.30 -14.24 3.80
N LEU A 51 -14.13 -14.27 3.17
CA LEU A 51 -13.28 -15.46 3.13
C LEU A 51 -12.84 -15.89 4.53
N THR A 52 -12.58 -14.94 5.43
CA THR A 52 -12.21 -15.22 6.83
C THR A 52 -13.42 -15.67 7.63
N ALA A 53 -14.57 -15.06 7.44
CA ALA A 53 -15.81 -15.52 8.06
C ALA A 53 -16.15 -16.96 7.63
N LEU A 54 -15.99 -17.28 6.35
CA LEU A 54 -16.18 -18.64 5.83
C LEU A 54 -15.20 -19.64 6.45
N GLU A 55 -13.93 -19.24 6.62
CA GLU A 55 -12.95 -20.07 7.31
C GLU A 55 -13.33 -20.31 8.76
N VAL A 56 -13.67 -19.26 9.50
CA VAL A 56 -14.12 -19.39 10.90
C VAL A 56 -15.38 -20.28 10.96
N PHE A 57 -16.26 -20.17 9.97
CA PHE A 57 -17.46 -20.99 9.87
C PHE A 57 -17.16 -22.49 9.72
N THR A 58 -16.01 -22.87 9.15
CA THR A 58 -15.62 -24.28 9.05
C THR A 58 -15.31 -24.95 10.41
N TYR A 59 -15.03 -24.18 11.46
CA TYR A 59 -14.79 -24.71 12.81
C TYR A 59 -16.08 -25.02 13.58
N PHE A 60 -17.25 -24.70 13.05
CA PHE A 60 -18.51 -25.09 13.69
C PHE A 60 -18.80 -26.57 13.43
N GLU A 61 -19.26 -27.26 14.47
CA GLU A 61 -19.65 -28.69 14.46
C GLU A 61 -20.59 -29.05 13.30
N SER A 62 -21.40 -28.09 12.83
CA SER A 62 -22.33 -28.28 11.71
C SER A 62 -21.65 -28.55 10.36
N VAL A 63 -20.43 -28.05 10.16
CA VAL A 63 -19.66 -28.14 8.90
C VAL A 63 -18.61 -29.25 8.96
N HIS A 64 -18.28 -29.73 10.16
CA HIS A 64 -17.28 -30.78 10.39
C HIS A 64 -17.64 -32.14 9.77
N ASN A 65 -18.88 -32.30 9.27
CA ASN A 65 -19.37 -33.51 8.63
C ASN A 65 -18.82 -33.75 7.20
N LEU A 66 -18.03 -32.82 6.65
CA LEU A 66 -17.46 -32.90 5.29
C LEU A 66 -16.26 -33.88 5.17
N GLY A 67 -15.81 -34.46 6.28
CA GLY A 67 -14.65 -35.37 6.35
C GLY A 67 -13.33 -34.62 6.46
N ASP A 68 -12.45 -35.11 7.35
CA ASP A 68 -11.23 -34.41 7.79
C ASP A 68 -10.32 -33.98 6.63
N ALA A 69 -10.13 -34.86 5.64
CA ALA A 69 -9.27 -34.60 4.49
C ALA A 69 -9.79 -33.44 3.62
N ALA A 70 -11.10 -33.37 3.38
CA ALA A 70 -11.69 -32.30 2.58
C ALA A 70 -11.59 -30.96 3.31
N LEU A 71 -11.78 -30.97 4.63
CA LEU A 71 -11.63 -29.80 5.50
C LEU A 71 -10.19 -29.23 5.41
N TYR A 72 -9.17 -30.08 5.59
CA TYR A 72 -7.77 -29.63 5.51
C TYR A 72 -7.42 -28.99 4.17
N VAL A 73 -7.89 -29.59 3.07
CA VAL A 73 -7.67 -29.04 1.72
C VAL A 73 -8.33 -27.67 1.59
N ILE A 74 -9.58 -27.52 2.04
CA ILE A 74 -10.31 -26.24 1.97
C ILE A 74 -9.61 -25.16 2.79
N LEU A 75 -9.13 -25.50 3.99
CA LEU A 75 -8.42 -24.54 4.85
C LEU A 75 -7.10 -24.09 4.23
N ILE A 76 -6.31 -25.02 3.67
CA ILE A 76 -5.06 -24.68 2.98
C ILE A 76 -5.35 -23.77 1.78
N VAL A 77 -6.38 -24.07 0.98
CA VAL A 77 -6.77 -23.23 -0.15
C VAL A 77 -7.19 -21.84 0.32
N LEU A 78 -8.02 -21.74 1.36
CA LEU A 78 -8.46 -20.46 1.93
C LEU A 78 -7.29 -19.65 2.50
N MET A 79 -6.30 -20.30 3.14
CA MET A 79 -5.07 -19.66 3.61
C MET A 79 -4.26 -19.05 2.47
N VAL A 80 -3.97 -19.85 1.43
CA VAL A 80 -3.17 -19.40 0.29
C VAL A 80 -3.87 -18.26 -0.45
N LEU A 81 -5.18 -18.37 -0.68
CA LEU A 81 -5.95 -17.32 -1.34
C LEU A 81 -5.90 -16.00 -0.56
N LYS A 82 -6.17 -16.04 0.74
CA LYS A 82 -6.11 -14.84 1.59
C LYS A 82 -4.72 -14.21 1.55
N PHE A 83 -3.69 -15.03 1.71
CA PHE A 83 -2.31 -14.58 1.64
C PHE A 83 -2.06 -13.83 0.34
N VAL A 84 -2.32 -14.46 -0.82
CA VAL A 84 -2.07 -13.86 -2.14
C VAL A 84 -2.85 -12.54 -2.33
N TYR A 85 -4.11 -12.48 -1.91
CA TYR A 85 -4.91 -11.25 -1.98
C TYR A 85 -4.33 -10.13 -1.11
N VAL A 86 -3.90 -10.44 0.11
CA VAL A 86 -3.25 -9.48 1.02
C VAL A 86 -1.95 -8.97 0.41
N VAL A 87 -1.08 -9.86 -0.09
CA VAL A 87 0.19 -9.41 -0.67
C VAL A 87 -0.05 -8.59 -1.93
N ALA A 88 -0.93 -9.04 -2.82
CA ALA A 88 -1.18 -8.35 -4.08
C ALA A 88 -1.74 -6.93 -3.86
N TRP A 89 -2.72 -6.78 -2.96
CA TRP A 89 -3.47 -5.53 -2.82
C TRP A 89 -3.06 -4.73 -1.58
N PHE A 90 -3.06 -5.31 -0.38
CA PHE A 90 -2.79 -4.57 0.86
C PHE A 90 -1.31 -4.28 1.10
N MET A 91 -0.41 -5.14 0.63
CA MET A 91 1.04 -4.84 0.59
C MET A 91 1.43 -4.05 -0.66
N HIS A 92 0.45 -3.66 -1.48
CA HIS A 92 0.63 -2.88 -2.71
C HIS A 92 1.53 -3.52 -3.77
N LEU A 93 1.98 -4.77 -3.59
CA LEU A 93 2.90 -5.41 -4.54
C LEU A 93 2.35 -5.31 -5.96
N LYS A 94 1.05 -5.51 -6.22
CA LYS A 94 0.47 -5.39 -7.58
C LYS A 94 0.84 -4.07 -8.26
N PHE A 95 0.79 -2.97 -7.52
CA PHE A 95 0.98 -1.59 -8.00
C PHE A 95 2.40 -1.06 -7.85
N ASP A 96 3.24 -1.75 -7.08
CA ASP A 96 4.60 -1.31 -6.79
C ASP A 96 5.63 -1.79 -7.84
N SER A 97 6.84 -1.24 -7.74
CA SER A 97 7.98 -1.54 -8.60
C SER A 97 8.39 -3.02 -8.51
N VAL A 98 9.01 -3.51 -9.60
CA VAL A 98 9.48 -4.90 -9.69
C VAL A 98 10.51 -5.27 -8.63
N LEU A 99 11.17 -4.29 -8.02
CA LEU A 99 12.15 -4.50 -6.96
C LEU A 99 11.49 -5.04 -5.69
N PHE A 100 10.41 -4.41 -5.21
CA PHE A 100 9.70 -4.87 -4.01
C PHE A 100 9.06 -6.25 -4.22
N LYS A 101 8.51 -6.50 -5.42
CA LYS A 101 8.02 -7.83 -5.81
C LYS A 101 9.11 -8.89 -5.68
N ARG A 102 10.31 -8.61 -6.18
CA ARG A 102 11.45 -9.55 -6.17
C ARG A 102 11.98 -9.82 -4.77
N ILE A 103 12.15 -8.78 -3.95
CA ILE A 103 12.64 -8.95 -2.56
C ILE A 103 11.65 -9.77 -1.74
N PHE A 104 10.35 -9.45 -1.83
CA PHE A 104 9.31 -10.21 -1.13
C PHE A 104 9.27 -11.68 -1.60
N THR A 105 9.25 -11.90 -2.91
CA THR A 105 9.19 -13.26 -3.47
C THR A 105 10.46 -14.06 -3.12
N ALA A 106 11.63 -13.42 -3.11
CA ALA A 106 12.86 -14.06 -2.65
C ALA A 106 12.77 -14.48 -1.17
N GLY A 107 12.16 -13.65 -0.31
CA GLY A 107 11.88 -14.01 1.08
C GLY A 107 10.95 -15.22 1.21
N VAL A 108 9.88 -15.29 0.41
CA VAL A 108 8.97 -16.46 0.38
C VAL A 108 9.72 -17.71 -0.06
N VAL A 109 10.48 -17.64 -1.16
CA VAL A 109 11.28 -18.77 -1.66
C VAL A 109 12.30 -19.23 -0.61
N LEU A 110 12.98 -18.27 0.04
CA LEU A 110 13.94 -18.56 1.11
C LEU A 110 13.25 -19.25 2.29
N ALA A 111 12.08 -18.77 2.73
CA ALA A 111 11.32 -19.36 3.83
C ALA A 111 10.90 -20.81 3.52
N LEU A 112 10.36 -21.07 2.33
CA LEU A 112 10.06 -22.44 1.89
C LEU A 112 11.32 -23.31 1.82
N GLY A 113 12.43 -22.77 1.30
CA GLY A 113 13.70 -23.49 1.21
C GLY A 113 14.24 -23.89 2.58
N VAL A 114 14.29 -22.95 3.53
CA VAL A 114 14.72 -23.21 4.91
C VAL A 114 13.81 -24.22 5.58
N TYR A 115 12.49 -24.11 5.38
CA TYR A 115 11.53 -25.08 5.92
C TYR A 115 11.77 -26.49 5.37
N LEU A 116 11.99 -26.65 4.07
CA LEU A 116 12.31 -27.95 3.45
C LEU A 116 13.64 -28.53 3.98
N VAL A 117 14.66 -27.69 4.15
CA VAL A 117 15.94 -28.10 4.77
C VAL A 117 15.72 -28.58 6.20
N MET A 118 14.91 -27.86 7.00
CA MET A 118 14.58 -28.24 8.38
C MET A 118 13.88 -29.60 8.43
N LEU A 119 12.86 -29.81 7.61
CA LEU A 119 12.18 -31.10 7.52
C LEU A 119 13.17 -32.22 7.15
N THR A 120 14.23 -31.89 6.38
CA THR A 120 15.17 -32.89 5.84
C THR A 120 16.16 -33.27 6.93
N ALA A 121 16.60 -32.28 7.70
CA ALA A 121 17.39 -32.47 8.91
C ALA A 121 16.67 -33.38 9.91
N PHE A 122 15.35 -33.25 10.05
CA PHE A 122 14.52 -34.13 10.90
C PHE A 122 14.16 -35.48 10.27
N ARG A 123 14.71 -35.81 9.09
CA ARG A 123 14.49 -37.10 8.41
C ARG A 123 13.02 -37.48 8.24
N ILE A 124 12.13 -36.50 8.05
CA ILE A 124 10.68 -36.76 7.86
C ILE A 124 10.39 -37.62 6.61
N TRP A 125 11.31 -37.61 5.63
CA TRP A 125 11.25 -38.47 4.43
C TRP A 125 11.88 -39.85 4.58
N GLY A 126 12.58 -40.11 5.68
CA GLY A 126 13.17 -41.42 5.94
C GLY A 126 12.14 -42.35 6.55
N VAL A 127 11.91 -43.50 5.91
CA VAL A 127 11.42 -44.71 6.59
C VAL A 127 12.40 -45.10 7.68
#